data_AF-C9R923-F1
#
_entry.id   AF-C9R923-F1
#
_cell.length_a   1.000
_cell.length_b   1.000
_cell.length_c   1.000
_cell.angle_alpha   90.00
_cell.angle_beta   90.00
_cell.angle_gamma   90.00
#
_symmetry.space_group_name_H-M   'P 1'
#
loop_
_entity.id
_entity.type
_entity.pdbx_description
1 polymer ?
#
loop_
_entity_poly.entity_id
_entity_poly.type
_entity_poly.pdbx_seq_one_letter_code
_entity_poly.pdbx_strand_id
1 'polypeptide(L)' 'MYKLKKSVGREELVGFLVDLTAQVRAGQLKLGNTTVNLPGGALLEVKLEEENGGKKLEVEIEWFVEEGSPEEGK' A
#
# COMPACT_ATOMS: atom_id res chain seq x y z
N MET A 1 -20.80 -8.72 14.72
CA MET A 1 -19.86 -8.14 15.69
C MET A 1 -18.48 -8.69 15.37
N TYR A 2 -17.70 -8.03 14.50
CA TYR A 2 -16.40 -8.58 14.07
C TYR A 2 -15.32 -8.19 15.09
N LYS A 3 -15.00 -9.12 16.00
CA LYS A 3 -13.78 -9.07 16.81
C LYS A 3 -12.65 -9.68 16.00
N LEU A 4 -11.82 -8.85 15.40
CA LEU A 4 -10.47 -9.24 14.98
C LEU A 4 -9.51 -8.20 15.56
N LYS A 5 -9.06 -8.43 16.80
CA LYS A 5 -7.83 -7.81 17.32
C LYS A 5 -6.77 -8.91 17.38
N LYS A 6 -6.28 -9.36 16.22
CA LYS A 6 -5.00 -10.05 16.19
C LYS A 6 -3.96 -8.94 16.38
N SER A 7 -3.42 -8.79 17.59
CA SER A 7 -2.24 -7.95 17.78
C SER A 7 -1.04 -8.70 17.23
N VAL A 8 -0.37 -8.11 16.24
CA VAL A 8 0.89 -8.63 15.73
C VAL A 8 2.04 -8.02 16.51
N GLY A 9 3.12 -8.77 16.69
CA GLY A 9 4.34 -8.26 17.32
C GLY A 9 5.06 -7.25 16.43
N ARG A 10 6.00 -6.49 17.00
CA ARG A 10 6.83 -5.53 16.25
C ARG A 10 7.52 -6.16 15.05
N GLU A 11 8.11 -7.34 15.23
CA GLU A 11 8.84 -8.04 14.17
C GLU A 11 7.92 -8.51 13.04
N GLU A 12 6.73 -9.02 13.38
CA GLU A 12 5.72 -9.44 12.40
C GLU A 12 5.21 -8.23 11.59
N LEU A 13 5.01 -7.07 12.24
CA LEU A 13 4.67 -5.83 11.54
C LEU A 13 5.79 -5.38 10.59
N VAL A 14 7.04 -5.39 11.04
CA VAL A 14 8.19 -5.01 10.20
C VAL A 14 8.31 -5.95 9.00
N GLY A 15 8.15 -7.27 9.22
CA GLY A 15 8.14 -8.26 8.13
C GLY A 15 7.05 -7.96 7.11
N PHE A 16 5.83 -7.69 7.57
CA PHE A 16 4.71 -7.32 6.68
C PHE A 16 5.03 -6.09 5.82
N LEU A 17 5.62 -5.04 6.39
CA LEU A 17 5.96 -3.82 5.66
C LEU A 17 7.09 -4.05 4.64
N VAL A 18 8.07 -4.89 4.97
CA VAL A 18 9.15 -5.28 4.04
C VAL A 18 8.57 -6.04 2.85
N ASP A 19 7.72 -7.04 3.11
CA ASP A 19 7.08 -7.84 2.07
C ASP A 19 6.16 -6.99 1.18
N LEU A 20 5.42 -6.05 1.78
CA LEU A 20 4.57 -5.11 1.06
C LEU A 20 5.40 -4.19 0.15
N THR A 21 6.51 -3.68 0.66
CA THR A 21 7.45 -2.85 -0.13
C THR A 21 8.02 -3.63 -1.31
N ALA A 22 8.39 -4.90 -1.11
CA ALA A 22 8.92 -5.75 -2.17
C ALA A 22 7.88 -6.00 -3.27
N GLN A 23 6.63 -6.25 -2.87
CA GLN A 23 5.49 -6.40 -3.79
C GLN A 23 5.25 -5.15 -4.64
N VAL A 24 5.20 -3.97 -4.01
CA VAL A 24 5.02 -2.70 -4.75
C VAL A 24 6.16 -2.48 -5.75
N ARG A 25 7.41 -2.73 -5.35
CA ARG A 25 8.57 -2.62 -6.25
C ARG A 25 8.55 -3.63 -7.41
N ALA A 26 7.97 -4.81 -7.20
CA ALA A 26 7.75 -5.79 -8.25
C ALA A 26 6.59 -5.43 -9.19
N GLY A 27 5.86 -4.34 -8.89
CA GLY A 27 4.67 -3.93 -9.65
C GLY A 27 3.49 -4.88 -9.44
N GLN A 28 3.46 -5.63 -8.33
CA GLN A 28 2.41 -6.62 -8.07
C GLN A 28 2.03 -6.65 -6.60
N LEU A 29 0.73 -6.54 -6.30
CA LEU A 29 0.20 -6.59 -4.95
C LEU A 29 -0.69 -7.82 -4.77
N LYS A 30 -0.39 -8.63 -3.75
CA LYS A 30 -1.19 -9.79 -3.38
C LYS A 30 -2.19 -9.43 -2.28
N LEU A 31 -3.48 -9.45 -2.62
CA LEU A 31 -4.59 -9.18 -1.71
C LEU A 31 -5.39 -10.47 -1.50
N GLY A 32 -5.07 -11.19 -0.44
CA GLY A 32 -5.63 -12.53 -0.19
C GLY A 32 -5.24 -13.51 -1.30
N ASN A 33 -6.24 -13.94 -2.08
CA ASN A 33 -6.05 -14.85 -3.22
C ASN A 33 -5.94 -14.12 -4.57
N THR A 34 -6.08 -12.79 -4.57
CA THR A 34 -6.02 -11.96 -5.77
C THR A 34 -4.63 -11.37 -5.94
N THR A 35 -4.12 -11.35 -7.17
CA THR A 35 -2.92 -10.57 -7.52
C THR A 35 -3.34 -9.40 -8.40
N VAL A 36 -2.93 -8.20 -8.02
CA VAL A 36 -3.19 -6.95 -8.74
C VAL A 36 -1.87 -6.48 -9.33
N ASN A 37 -1.84 -6.17 -10.63
CA ASN A 37 -0.68 -5.52 -11.23
C ASN A 37 -0.78 -4.02 -10.98
N LEU A 38 0.27 -3.44 -10.43
CA LEU A 38 0.35 -2.01 -10.17
C LEU A 38 0.88 -1.28 -11.42
N PRO A 39 0.40 -0.06 -11.68
CA PRO A 39 0.97 0.79 -12.73
C PRO A 39 2.46 1.09 -12.50
N GLY A 40 3.16 1.37 -13.59
CA GLY A 40 4.56 1.81 -13.53
C GLY A 40 4.69 3.07 -12.66
N GLY A 41 5.70 3.10 -11.79
CA GLY A 41 5.91 4.23 -10.88
C GLY A 41 5.06 4.22 -9.61
N ALA A 42 4.42 3.11 -9.27
CA ALA A 42 3.76 2.96 -7.97
C ALA A 42 4.76 3.09 -6.80
N LEU A 43 4.34 3.81 -5.77
CA LEU A 43 5.13 4.11 -4.57
C LEU A 43 4.37 3.64 -3.33
N LEU A 44 5.12 3.25 -2.30
CA LEU A 44 4.59 2.96 -0.97
C LEU A 44 4.99 4.10 -0.03
N GLU A 45 4.02 4.82 0.50
CA GLU A 45 4.23 5.82 1.55
C GLU A 45 3.90 5.24 2.92
N VAL A 46 4.72 5.58 3.91
CA VAL A 46 4.52 5.18 5.31
C VAL A 46 4.56 6.42 6.18
N LYS A 47 3.45 6.72 6.84
CA LYS A 47 3.27 7.91 7.68
C LYS A 47 3.04 7.47 9.13
N LEU A 48 3.67 8.18 10.07
CA LEU A 48 3.43 8.03 11.50
C LEU A 48 2.69 9.27 11.99
N GLU A 49 1.47 9.06 12.46
CA GLU A 49 0.63 10.11 13.01
C GLU A 49 0.52 9.94 14.54
N GLU A 50 0.52 11.05 15.26
CA GLU A 50 0.19 11.07 16.69
C GLU A 50 -1.26 11.49 16.86
N GLU A 51 -2.08 10.59 17.41
CA GLU A 51 -3.50 10.85 17.65
C GLU A 51 -3.85 10.44 19.08
N ASN A 52 -4.41 11.37 19.87
CA ASN A 52 -4.93 11.11 21.22
C ASN A 52 -3.93 10.42 22.18
N GLY A 53 -2.63 10.75 22.05
CA GLY A 53 -1.56 10.16 22.88
C GLY A 53 -1.08 8.77 22.41
N GLY A 54 -1.58 8.28 21.28
CA GLY A 54 -1.10 7.07 20.60
C GLY A 54 -0.35 7.39 19.31
N LYS A 55 0.41 6.41 18.81
CA LYS A 55 1.03 6.45 17.48
C LYS A 55 0.25 5.56 16.53
N LYS A 56 -0.18 6.12 15.40
CA LYS A 56 -0.83 5.41 14.30
C LYS A 56 0.15 5.33 13.14
N LEU A 57 0.30 4.14 12.56
CA LEU A 57 1.05 3.92 11.34
C LEU A 57 0.07 3.81 10.18
N GLU A 58 0.20 4.68 9.20
CA GLU A 58 -0.57 4.69 7.96
C GLU A 58 0.32 4.29 6.79
N VAL A 59 -0.23 3.46 5.90
CA VAL A 59 0.49 2.88 4.77
C VAL A 59 -0.36 3.06 3.53
N GLU A 60 0.15 3.80 2.56
CA GLU A 60 -0.57 4.17 1.34
C GLU A 60 0.22 3.70 0.11
N ILE A 61 -0.49 3.22 -0.91
CA ILE A 61 0.11 2.90 -2.22
C ILE A 61 -0.48 3.88 -3.23
N GLU A 62 0.38 4.65 -3.86
CA GLU A 62 -0.02 5.70 -4.79
C GLU A 62 0.69 5.51 -6.13
N TRP A 63 0.01 5.90 -7.22
CA TRP A 63 0.59 5.91 -8.56
C TRP A 63 -0.01 7.05 -9.37
N PHE A 64 0.77 7.55 -10.32
CA PHE A 64 0.35 8.57 -11.25
C PHE A 64 -0.09 7.90 -12.55
N VAL A 65 -1.25 8.31 -13.06
CA VAL A 65 -1.72 7.93 -14.39
C VAL A 65 -1.45 9.13 -15.29
N GLU A 66 -0.75 8.94 -16.41
CA GLU A 66 -0.67 10.01 -17.41
C GLU A 66 -2.08 10.28 -17.92
N GLU A 67 -2.58 11.51 -17.73
CA GLU A 67 -3.80 11.97 -18.37
C GLU A 67 -3.53 11.99 -19.88
N GLY A 68 -4.10 11.01 -20.60
CA GLY A 68 -4.01 10.98 -22.04
C GLY A 68 -4.54 12.29 -22.62
N SER A 69 -3.70 13.01 -23.36
CA SER A 69 -4.19 14.03 -24.28
C SER A 69 -5.21 13.35 -25.19
N PRO A 70 -6.47 13.82 -25.27
CA PRO A 70 -7.41 13.25 -26.22
C PRO A 70 -6.80 13.49 -27.60
N GLU A 71 -6.40 12.40 -28.29
CA GLU A 71 -6.13 12.49 -29.71
C GLU A 71 -7.43 12.98 -30.36
N GLU A 72 -7.45 14.23 -30.81
CA GLU A 72 -8.44 14.75 -31.73
C GLU A 72 -8.45 13.86 -32.97
N GLY A 73 -9.39 12.92 -32.99
CA GLY A 73 -9.69 12.10 -34.15
C GLY A 73 -10.20 12.98 -35.28
N LYS A 74 -9.42 12.99 -36.37
CA LYS A 74 -9.72 13.56 -37.68
C LYS A 74 -11.01 13.04 -38.31
#